data_AF-A0A1Q8B138-F1
#
_entry.id   AF-A0A1Q8B138-F1
#
_cell.length_a   1.000
_cell.length_b   1.000
_cell.length_c   1.000
_cell.angle_alpha   90.00
_cell.angle_beta   90.00
_cell.angle_gamma   90.00
#
_symmetry.space_group_name_H-M   'P 1'
#
loop_
_entity.id
_entity.type
_entity.pdbx_description
1 polymer ?
#
loop_
_entity_poly.entity_id
_entity_poly.type
_entity_poly.pdbx_seq_one_letter_code
_entity_poly.pdbx_strand_id
1 'polypeptide(L)'
;MTRVLADDLESDHVSSLIEFMRSASEGTLAQRGKRIEIKGLTNKEVKFLLRKFLHANSLSDYGVLHTASIFEIVRIRPDQKQTENEILKTRTPFVPIRPPPTAVKPSLRIEWQGRPPTKRTRHKA
;
A
#
# COMPACT_ATOMS: atom_id res chain seq x y z
N MET A 1 1.48 -20.95 8.12
CA MET A 1 2.44 -20.98 7.01
C MET A 1 1.67 -20.66 5.75
N THR A 2 2.17 -19.72 4.95
CA THR A 2 1.44 -19.19 3.79
C THR A 2 2.11 -19.68 2.52
N ARG A 3 1.31 -20.02 1.50
CA ARG A 3 1.82 -20.50 0.21
C ARG A 3 1.40 -19.57 -0.91
N VAL A 4 2.26 -19.38 -1.90
CA VAL A 4 1.97 -18.66 -3.13
C VAL A 4 2.18 -19.59 -4.31
N LEU A 5 1.19 -19.68 -5.19
CA LEU A 5 1.24 -20.40 -6.46
C LEU A 5 1.32 -19.37 -7.58
N ALA A 6 2.37 -19.46 -8.38
CA ALA A 6 2.63 -18.55 -9.49
C ALA A 6 2.67 -19.31 -10.82
N ASP A 7 1.74 -20.26 -11.00
CA ASP A 7 1.73 -21.17 -12.14
C ASP A 7 1.54 -20.45 -13.48
N ASP A 8 0.67 -19.43 -13.50
CA ASP A 8 0.41 -18.56 -14.66
C ASP A 8 1.51 -17.53 -14.92
N LEU A 9 2.43 -17.33 -13.97
CA LEU A 9 3.49 -16.34 -14.08
C LEU A 9 4.69 -16.91 -14.85
N GLU A 10 5.29 -16.09 -15.71
CA GLU A 10 6.52 -16.44 -16.43
C GLU A 10 7.70 -16.56 -15.46
N SER A 11 8.65 -17.45 -15.77
CA SER A 11 9.77 -17.79 -14.87
C SER A 11 10.62 -16.59 -14.47
N ASP A 12 10.83 -15.64 -15.39
CA ASP A 12 11.60 -14.43 -15.13
C ASP A 12 10.91 -13.56 -14.08
N HIS A 13 9.58 -13.41 -14.20
CA HIS A 13 8.78 -12.69 -13.22
C HIS A 13 8.68 -13.41 -11.86
N VAL A 14 8.71 -14.75 -11.84
CA VAL A 14 8.78 -15.51 -10.57
C VAL A 14 10.08 -15.22 -9.83
N SER A 15 11.21 -15.15 -10.54
CA SER A 15 12.51 -14.79 -9.96
C SER A 15 12.48 -13.38 -9.38
N SER A 16 11.98 -12.39 -10.14
CA SER A 16 11.83 -11.02 -9.67
C SER A 16 10.88 -10.89 -8.47
N LEU A 17 9.81 -11.69 -8.42
CA LEU A 17 8.89 -11.72 -7.28
C LEU A 17 9.61 -12.16 -6.01
N ILE A 18 10.45 -13.20 -6.10
CA ILE A 18 11.18 -13.72 -4.94
C ILE A 18 12.19 -12.69 -4.42
N GLU A 19 12.96 -12.07 -5.31
CA GLU A 19 13.88 -10.99 -4.94
C GLU A 19 13.15 -9.81 -4.32
N PHE A 20 12.02 -9.40 -4.90
CA PHE A 20 11.17 -8.36 -4.35
C PHE A 20 10.67 -8.72 -2.95
N MET A 21 10.13 -9.93 -2.74
CA MET A 21 9.64 -10.32 -1.42
C MET A 21 10.75 -10.43 -0.37
N ARG A 22 11.94 -10.88 -0.78
CA ARG A 22 13.11 -10.98 0.09
C ARG A 22 13.65 -9.62 0.51
N SER A 23 13.58 -8.63 -0.36
CA SER A 23 13.97 -7.24 -0.06
C SER A 23 12.89 -6.47 0.70
N ALA A 24 11.62 -6.77 0.46
CA ALA A 24 10.49 -6.06 1.04
C ALA A 24 10.01 -6.62 2.39
N SER A 25 10.56 -7.74 2.86
CA SER A 25 10.13 -8.38 4.10
C SER A 25 11.25 -9.08 4.85
N GLU A 26 11.10 -9.16 6.17
CA GLU A 26 11.97 -9.96 7.05
C GLU A 26 11.53 -11.44 7.13
N GLY A 27 10.52 -11.83 6.34
CA GLY A 27 9.99 -13.19 6.32
C GLY A 27 11.00 -14.19 5.73
N THR A 28 10.85 -15.47 6.09
CA THR A 28 11.61 -16.54 5.45
C THR A 28 10.84 -17.03 4.22
N LEU A 29 11.50 -17.03 3.07
CA LEU A 29 10.97 -17.55 1.82
C LEU A 29 11.70 -18.84 1.42
N ALA A 30 10.94 -19.83 0.96
CA ALA A 30 11.46 -21.03 0.32
C ALA A 30 10.78 -21.24 -1.02
N GLN A 31 11.56 -21.45 -2.09
CA GLN A 31 11.04 -21.70 -3.42
C GLN A 31 11.07 -23.20 -3.73
N ARG A 32 9.99 -23.71 -4.33
CA ARG A 32 9.90 -25.04 -4.92
C ARG A 32 9.26 -24.93 -6.31
N GLY A 33 10.08 -24.67 -7.33
CA GLY A 33 9.61 -24.39 -8.68
C GLY A 33 8.80 -23.10 -8.72
N LYS A 34 7.54 -23.18 -9.17
CA LYS A 34 6.58 -22.05 -9.19
C LYS A 34 5.77 -21.88 -7.89
N ARG A 35 6.12 -22.65 -6.85
CA ARG A 35 5.51 -22.54 -5.52
C ARG A 35 6.46 -21.82 -4.58
N ILE A 36 5.95 -20.82 -3.86
CA ILE A 36 6.72 -20.05 -2.88
C ILE A 36 6.08 -20.25 -1.51
N GLU A 37 6.87 -20.74 -0.57
CA GLU A 37 6.47 -20.90 0.82
C GLU A 37 6.99 -19.74 1.65
N ILE A 38 6.09 -19.12 2.41
CA ILE A 38 6.36 -17.92 3.20
C ILE A 38 6.08 -18.20 4.67
N LYS A 39 7.06 -17.86 5.52
CA LYS A 39 6.96 -17.92 6.98
C LYS A 39 7.30 -16.55 7.59
N GLY A 40 6.68 -16.23 8.72
CA GLY A 40 6.93 -14.97 9.44
C GLY A 40 6.14 -13.76 8.93
N LEU A 41 5.26 -13.93 7.95
CA LEU A 41 4.38 -12.87 7.44
C LEU A 41 2.91 -13.24 7.65
N THR A 42 2.10 -12.23 7.93
CA THR A 42 0.64 -12.38 7.97
C THR A 42 0.07 -12.48 6.55
N ASN A 43 -1.10 -13.11 6.40
CA ASN A 43 -1.78 -13.21 5.12
C ASN A 43 -2.08 -11.82 4.50
N LYS A 44 -2.33 -10.80 5.33
CA LYS A 44 -2.57 -9.42 4.87
C LYS A 44 -1.31 -8.82 4.24
N GLU A 45 -0.16 -9.00 4.88
CA GLU A 45 1.13 -8.51 4.35
C GLU A 45 1.51 -9.23 3.07
N VAL A 46 1.35 -10.56 3.01
CA VAL A 46 1.60 -11.33 1.79
C VAL A 46 0.71 -10.83 0.65
N LYS A 47 -0.60 -10.69 0.88
CA LYS A 47 -1.53 -10.16 -0.12
C LYS A 47 -1.13 -8.77 -0.61
N PHE A 48 -0.73 -7.90 0.32
CA PHE A 48 -0.29 -6.54 0.00
C PHE A 48 0.98 -6.53 -0.86
N LEU A 49 2.00 -7.30 -0.47
CA LEU A 49 3.25 -7.40 -1.21
C LEU A 49 3.05 -7.97 -2.61
N LEU A 50 2.23 -9.00 -2.76
CA LEU A 50 1.90 -9.57 -4.08
C LEU A 50 1.24 -8.52 -4.98
N ARG A 51 0.23 -7.80 -4.48
CA ARG A 51 -0.42 -6.73 -5.25
C ARG A 51 0.54 -5.59 -5.60
N LYS A 52 1.42 -5.21 -4.67
CA LYS A 52 2.44 -4.18 -4.89
C LYS A 52 3.43 -4.59 -5.98
N PHE A 53 3.87 -5.84 -5.97
CA PHE A 53 4.76 -6.39 -7.00
C PHE A 53 4.10 -6.34 -8.39
N LEU A 54 2.86 -6.82 -8.52
CA LEU A 54 2.15 -6.82 -9.79
C LEU A 54 1.99 -5.40 -10.35
N HIS A 55 1.65 -4.44 -9.48
CA HIS A 55 1.53 -3.04 -9.86
C HIS A 55 2.87 -2.43 -10.29
N ALA A 56 3.96 -2.69 -9.56
CA ALA A 56 5.28 -2.13 -9.88
C ALA A 56 5.86 -2.66 -11.20
N ASN A 57 5.51 -3.88 -11.60
CA ASN A 57 6.01 -4.52 -12.82
C ASN A 57 5.04 -4.39 -14.01
N SER A 58 4.02 -3.52 -13.92
CA SER A 58 3.00 -3.35 -14.97
C SER A 58 2.24 -4.64 -15.34
N LEU A 59 2.17 -5.61 -14.42
CA LEU A 59 1.49 -6.90 -14.57
C LEU A 59 -0.01 -6.75 -14.28
N SER A 60 -0.66 -5.77 -14.92
CA SER A 60 -2.07 -5.41 -14.65
C SER A 60 -3.07 -6.47 -15.11
N ASP A 61 -2.64 -7.42 -15.94
CA ASP A 61 -3.42 -8.55 -16.41
C ASP A 61 -3.37 -9.74 -15.44
N TYR A 62 -2.73 -9.57 -14.29
CA TYR A 62 -2.63 -10.59 -13.25
C TYR A 62 -3.35 -10.16 -11.97
N GLY A 63 -3.89 -11.15 -11.28
CA GLY A 63 -4.66 -11.02 -10.05
C GLY A 63 -4.09 -11.88 -8.95
N VAL A 64 -4.47 -11.57 -7.71
CA VAL A 64 -4.13 -12.36 -6.53
C VAL A 64 -5.40 -12.88 -5.90
N LEU A 65 -5.64 -14.19 -6.02
CA LEU A 65 -6.69 -14.90 -5.31
C LEU A 65 -6.16 -15.41 -3.97
N HIS A 66 -7.04 -15.50 -2.97
CA HIS A 66 -6.68 -16.02 -1.65
C HIS A 66 -7.70 -17.06 -1.20
N THR A 67 -7.24 -18.30 -1.08
CA THR A 67 -8.07 -19.44 -0.69
C THR A 67 -7.33 -20.23 0.39
N ALA A 68 -7.94 -20.37 1.58
CA ALA A 68 -7.42 -21.25 2.64
C ALA A 68 -5.91 -21.13 2.88
N SER A 69 -5.37 -19.91 3.04
CA SER A 69 -3.94 -19.59 3.24
C SER A 69 -2.98 -19.87 2.06
N ILE A 70 -3.56 -20.11 0.89
CA ILE A 70 -2.88 -20.17 -0.40
C ILE A 70 -3.23 -18.90 -1.18
N PHE A 71 -2.22 -18.26 -1.74
CA PHE A 71 -2.35 -17.16 -2.68
C PHE A 71 -2.05 -17.66 -4.09
N GLU A 72 -2.93 -17.38 -5.04
CA GLU A 72 -2.73 -17.79 -6.43
C GLU A 72 -2.61 -16.54 -7.29
N ILE A 73 -1.53 -16.46 -8.06
CA ILE A 73 -1.36 -15.42 -9.09
C ILE A 73 -1.96 -15.98 -10.38
N VAL A 74 -3.06 -15.37 -10.81
CA VAL A 74 -3.83 -15.83 -11.98
C VAL A 74 -3.94 -14.73 -13.02
N ARG A 75 -4.01 -15.10 -14.29
CA ARG A 75 -4.25 -14.12 -15.36
C ARG A 75 -5.73 -13.71 -15.40
N ILE A 76 -6.00 -12.43 -15.13
CA ILE A 76 -7.35 -11.84 -15.18
C ILE A 76 -7.69 -11.52 -16.63
N ARG A 77 -8.82 -12.03 -17.12
CA ARG A 77 -9.40 -11.58 -18.41
C ARG A 77 -9.93 -10.15 -18.24
N PRO A 78 -9.77 -9.25 -19.23
CA PRO A 78 -10.09 -7.83 -19.11
C PRO A 78 -11.50 -7.53 -18.57
N ASP A 79 -12.48 -8.42 -18.80
CA ASP A 79 -13.86 -8.28 -18.33
C ASP A 79 -14.05 -8.34 -16.79
N GLN A 80 -13.05 -8.77 -16.02
CA GLN A 80 -13.15 -8.89 -14.56
C GLN A 80 -12.52 -7.71 -13.78
N LYS A 81 -11.94 -6.71 -14.46
CA LYS A 81 -11.20 -5.60 -13.80
C LYS A 81 -12.08 -4.59 -13.02
N GLN A 82 -13.41 -4.64 -13.12
CA GLN A 82 -14.28 -3.58 -12.57
C GLN A 82 -14.55 -3.68 -11.06
N THR A 83 -14.47 -4.85 -10.43
CA THR A 83 -15.12 -5.04 -9.12
C THR A 83 -14.41 -4.38 -7.93
N GLU A 84 -13.08 -4.29 -7.90
CA GLU A 84 -12.37 -3.71 -6.72
C GLU A 84 -12.12 -2.20 -6.83
N ASN A 85 -11.93 -1.65 -8.04
CA ASN A 85 -11.70 -0.22 -8.24
C ASN A 85 -12.96 0.64 -8.07
N GLU A 86 -14.15 0.08 -8.32
CA GLU A 86 -15.41 0.80 -8.04
C GLU A 86 -15.68 0.96 -6.54
N ILE A 87 -15.28 -0.01 -5.70
CA ILE A 87 -15.52 0.06 -4.25
C ILE A 87 -14.70 1.17 -3.60
N LEU A 88 -13.50 1.46 -4.12
CA LEU A 88 -12.66 2.58 -3.65
C LEU A 88 -13.10 3.94 -4.22
N LYS A 89 -13.75 3.97 -5.40
CA LYS A 89 -14.28 5.21 -5.99
C LYS A 89 -15.65 5.61 -5.43
N THR A 90 -16.43 4.67 -4.88
CA THR A 90 -17.81 4.92 -4.44
C THR A 90 -17.92 5.45 -3.00
N ARG A 91 -16.80 5.71 -2.31
CA ARG A 91 -16.82 6.10 -0.89
C ARG A 91 -16.19 7.46 -0.60
N THR A 92 -16.66 8.49 -1.30
CA THR A 92 -16.73 9.85 -0.72
C THR A 92 -18.12 10.41 -1.00
N PRO A 93 -18.99 10.63 0.02
CA PRO A 93 -20.10 11.53 -0.20
C PRO A 93 -19.50 12.91 -0.49
N PHE A 94 -19.86 13.49 -1.64
CA PHE A 94 -19.53 14.87 -1.94
C PHE A 94 -20.22 15.74 -0.90
N VAL A 95 -19.50 16.15 0.15
CA VAL A 95 -19.99 17.16 1.10
C VAL A 95 -19.65 18.52 0.48
N PRO A 96 -20.63 19.36 0.12
CA PRO A 96 -20.34 20.72 -0.29
C PRO A 96 -19.66 21.42 0.88
N ILE A 97 -18.38 21.76 0.72
CA ILE A 97 -17.63 22.57 1.69
C ILE A 97 -18.37 23.90 1.79
N ARG A 98 -19.09 24.15 2.89
CA ARG A 98 -19.64 25.48 3.16
C ARG A 98 -18.45 26.42 3.36
N PRO A 99 -18.35 27.53 2.63
CA PRO A 99 -17.33 28.53 2.96
C PRO A 99 -17.59 29.04 4.40
N PRO A 100 -16.55 29.24 5.22
CA PRO A 100 -16.73 29.88 6.52
C PRO A 100 -17.32 31.29 6.31
N PRO A 101 -18.23 31.76 7.19
CA PRO A 101 -18.82 33.08 7.04
C PRO A 101 -17.72 34.13 7.09
N THR A 102 -17.51 34.80 5.96
CA THR A 102 -16.58 35.92 5.85
C THR A 102 -17.28 37.16 6.39
N ALA A 103 -16.91 37.59 7.58
CA ALA A 103 -17.20 38.94 8.07
C ALA A 103 -16.06 39.41 8.97
N VAL A 104 -14.86 39.56 8.39
CA VAL A 104 -13.78 40.32 9.03
C VAL A 104 -13.67 41.66 8.30
N LYS A 105 -13.98 42.74 9.01
CA LYS A 105 -13.77 44.12 8.55
C LYS A 105 -12.27 44.36 8.28
N PRO A 106 -11.89 45.02 7.18
CA PRO A 106 -10.49 45.24 6.84
C PRO A 106 -9.93 46.42 7.63
N SER A 107 -9.55 46.19 8.89
CA SER A 107 -8.65 47.10 9.60
C SER A 107 -8.12 46.43 10.85
N LEU A 108 -6.94 45.83 10.74
CA LEU A 108 -5.86 45.85 11.74
C LEU A 108 -4.77 44.89 11.23
N ARG A 109 -3.81 45.45 10.49
CA ARG A 109 -2.53 44.81 10.21
C ARG A 109 -1.86 44.52 11.56
N ILE A 110 -1.79 43.26 11.96
CA ILE A 110 -0.84 42.85 12.98
C ILE A 110 0.41 42.43 12.22
N GLU A 111 1.32 43.38 12.09
CA GLU A 111 2.69 43.17 11.65
C GLU A 111 3.34 42.14 12.59
N TRP A 112 3.69 40.97 12.05
CA TRP A 112 4.46 39.95 12.77
C TRP A 112 5.87 40.49 13.05
N GLN A 113 6.06 41.17 14.17
CA GLN A 113 7.37 41.50 14.71
C GLN A 113 7.93 40.26 15.43
N GLY A 114 8.76 39.49 14.72
CA GLY A 114 9.40 38.30 15.23
C GLY A 114 10.29 38.58 16.45
N ARG A 115 9.93 38.00 17.60
CA ARG A 115 10.90 37.74 18.68
C ARG A 115 11.04 36.23 18.85
N PRO A 116 12.24 35.66 18.74
CA PRO A 116 12.44 34.23 18.96
C PRO A 116 12.37 33.89 20.46
N PRO A 117 11.92 32.67 20.82
CA PRO A 117 11.80 32.25 22.21
C PRO A 117 13.18 32.08 22.87
N THR A 118 13.41 32.77 23.98
CA THR A 118 14.62 32.65 24.80
C THR A 118 14.64 31.32 25.56
N LYS A 119 15.75 30.59 25.44
CA LYS A 119 15.99 29.31 26.14
C LYS A 119 16.03 29.54 27.65
N ARG A 120 15.14 28.91 28.41
CA ARG A 120 15.22 28.85 29.88
C ARG A 120 16.31 27.85 30.28
N THR A 121 17.37 28.36 30.90
CA THR A 121 18.41 27.58 31.58
C THR A 121 17.85 27.05 32.90
N ARG A 122 17.86 25.72 33.07
CA ARG A 122 17.51 25.03 34.32
C ARG A 122 18.69 25.14 35.28
N HIS A 123 18.58 25.97 36.32
CA HIS A 123 19.55 25.94 37.42
C HIS A 123 19.04 25.05 38.56
N LYS A 124 19.99 24.26 39.05
CA LYS A 124 19.92 23.28 40.13
C LYS A 124 20.33 23.99 41.42
N ALA A 125 19.51 23.89 42.46
CA ALA A 125 19.89 23.96 43.88
C ALA A 125 18.76 23.31 44.67
#